data_AF-A0A0M2VH14-F1
#
_entry.id   AF-A0A0M2VH14-F1
#
_cell.length_a   1.000
_cell.length_b   1.000
_cell.length_c   1.000
_cell.angle_alpha   90.00
_cell.angle_beta   90.00
_cell.angle_gamma   90.00
#
_symmetry.space_group_name_H-M   'P 1'
#
loop_
_entity.id
_entity.type
_entity.pdbx_description
1 polymer ?
#
loop_
_entity_poly.entity_id
_entity_poly.type
_entity_poly.pdbx_seq_one_letter_code
_entity_poly.pdbx_strand_id
1 'polypeptide(L)'
;MLYEQFCSRFVLTCNSITKNGNISPIGNDSQQAAVLVPIIDYGHELKVLFTQRALHLRHHPGQISFPGGRIEPGEHSSQAALREAQEEIGLAPTAVLVLGRLPLQPTTTGFTIVPWVGLLKPQPSWILQATEVAGVFEVPLSHFLAQQNRYQFSLSLRGKVQQLHAMPYQDKFIWGATAAIMHQLCLQLR
;
A
#
# COMPACT_ATOMS: atom_id res chain seq x y z
N MET A 1 10.02 -4.63 -21.47
CA MET A 1 11.17 -4.91 -20.57
C MET A 1 10.90 -4.49 -19.12
N LEU A 2 10.45 -3.27 -18.82
CA LEU A 2 10.18 -2.83 -17.42
C LEU A 2 9.05 -3.64 -16.74
N TYR A 3 7.98 -3.95 -17.48
CA TYR A 3 6.88 -4.83 -17.06
C TYR A 3 7.36 -6.23 -16.67
N GLU A 4 8.09 -6.92 -17.55
CA GLU A 4 8.56 -8.28 -17.31
C GLU A 4 9.58 -8.35 -16.17
N GLN A 5 10.41 -7.31 -16.01
CA GLN A 5 11.33 -7.19 -14.88
C GLN A 5 10.59 -6.99 -13.55
N PHE A 6 9.52 -6.19 -13.54
CA PHE A 6 8.69 -6.00 -12.35
C PHE A 6 7.97 -7.31 -11.97
N CYS A 7 7.28 -7.94 -12.92
CA CYS A 7 6.59 -9.21 -12.69
C CYS A 7 7.55 -10.33 -12.28
N SER A 8 8.71 -10.48 -12.93
CA SER A 8 9.67 -11.52 -12.55
C SER A 8 10.21 -11.32 -11.14
N ARG A 9 10.52 -10.09 -10.71
CA ARG A 9 11.01 -9.83 -9.35
C ARG A 9 9.94 -10.02 -8.29
N PHE A 10 8.67 -9.70 -8.58
CA PHE A 10 7.60 -9.79 -7.61
C PHE A 10 6.94 -11.18 -7.52
N VAL A 11 6.76 -11.86 -8.66
CA VAL A 11 6.14 -13.20 -8.73
C VAL A 11 7.05 -14.27 -8.12
N LEU A 12 8.38 -14.12 -8.19
CA LEU A 12 9.33 -15.12 -7.68
C LEU A 12 9.38 -15.21 -6.14
N THR A 13 8.93 -14.18 -5.41
CA THR A 13 8.90 -14.18 -3.93
C THR A 13 7.56 -14.65 -3.33
N CYS A 14 6.61 -15.09 -4.15
CA CYS A 14 5.32 -15.61 -3.65
C CYS A 14 5.45 -16.92 -2.84
N ASN A 15 6.63 -17.56 -2.83
CA ASN A 15 6.91 -18.77 -2.06
C ASN A 15 7.97 -18.54 -0.97
N SER A 16 7.56 -17.97 0.16
CA SER A 16 8.05 -18.45 1.45
C SER A 16 6.89 -18.58 2.42
N ILE A 17 6.08 -19.62 2.21
CA ILE A 17 5.43 -20.30 3.32
C ILE A 17 6.56 -20.67 4.27
N THR A 18 6.62 -20.04 5.44
CA THR A 18 7.47 -20.51 6.52
C THR A 18 7.05 -21.93 6.84
N LYS A 19 7.86 -22.91 6.43
CA LYS A 19 7.86 -24.27 7.01
C LYS A 19 8.18 -24.10 8.49
N ASN A 20 7.17 -23.88 9.31
CA ASN A 20 7.08 -24.21 10.73
C ASN A 20 5.69 -23.80 11.19
N GLY A 21 4.80 -24.80 11.28
CA GLY A 21 3.42 -24.68 11.72
C GLY A 21 3.30 -24.37 13.20
N ASN A 22 3.63 -23.14 13.58
CA ASN A 22 3.21 -22.54 14.85
C ASN A 22 2.44 -21.25 14.53
N ILE A 23 1.13 -21.41 14.33
CA ILE A 23 0.19 -20.29 14.30
C ILE A 23 -0.02 -19.89 15.76
N SER A 24 0.80 -18.97 16.27
CA SER A 24 0.35 -18.18 17.40
C SER A 24 -0.80 -17.28 16.91
N PRO A 25 -1.94 -17.20 17.58
CA PRO A 25 -3.04 -16.33 17.16
C PRO A 25 -2.57 -14.88 17.29
N ILE A 26 -2.21 -14.25 16.17
CA ILE A 26 -1.77 -12.85 16.15
C ILE A 26 -3.00 -11.96 16.12
N GLY A 27 -3.51 -11.64 17.32
CA GLY A 27 -4.52 -10.61 17.55
C GLY A 27 -5.94 -10.99 17.15
N ASN A 28 -6.94 -10.39 17.81
CA ASN A 28 -8.32 -10.44 17.31
C ASN A 28 -8.35 -9.98 15.84
N ASP A 29 -9.06 -10.71 14.98
CA ASP A 29 -9.37 -10.32 13.58
C ASP A 29 -9.90 -8.87 13.48
N SER A 30 -10.39 -8.31 14.59
CA SER A 30 -10.88 -6.94 14.70
C SER A 30 -9.85 -5.82 14.52
N GLN A 31 -8.54 -6.12 14.34
CA GLN A 31 -7.48 -5.11 14.14
C GLN A 31 -6.67 -5.33 12.86
N GLN A 32 -7.23 -6.00 11.85
CA GLN A 32 -6.59 -6.14 10.54
C GLN A 32 -7.23 -5.21 9.50
N ALA A 33 -6.36 -4.64 8.68
CA ALA A 33 -6.73 -3.85 7.51
C ALA A 33 -5.98 -4.38 6.29
N ALA A 34 -6.54 -4.25 5.11
CA ALA A 34 -5.87 -4.59 3.86
C ALA A 34 -5.80 -3.38 2.94
N VAL A 35 -4.69 -3.23 2.23
CA VAL A 35 -4.50 -2.15 1.27
C VAL A 35 -4.05 -2.71 -0.07
N LEU A 36 -4.49 -2.06 -1.15
CA LEU A 36 -4.00 -2.30 -2.50
C LEU A 36 -2.88 -1.30 -2.81
N VAL A 37 -1.68 -1.80 -3.10
CA VAL A 37 -0.55 -1.05 -3.66
C VAL A 37 -0.68 -1.08 -5.19
N PRO A 38 -1.27 -0.04 -5.83
CA PRO A 38 -1.65 -0.10 -7.24
C PRO A 38 -0.49 0.38 -8.10
N ILE A 39 0.00 -0.49 -8.98
CA ILE A 39 1.06 -0.18 -9.95
C ILE A 39 0.43 -0.05 -11.33
N ILE A 40 0.53 1.15 -11.91
CA ILE A 40 -0.03 1.47 -13.22
C ILE A 40 1.07 1.37 -14.27
N ASP A 41 0.84 0.52 -15.28
CA ASP A 41 1.76 0.30 -16.39
C ASP A 41 1.38 1.13 -17.62
N TYR A 42 2.12 2.23 -17.83
CA TYR A 42 2.02 3.09 -19.02
C TYR A 42 2.88 2.58 -20.20
N GLY A 43 3.43 1.38 -20.11
CA GLY A 43 4.28 0.73 -21.11
C GLY A 43 5.74 1.21 -21.08
N HIS A 44 5.96 2.52 -21.00
CA HIS A 44 7.29 3.14 -20.91
C HIS A 44 7.70 3.49 -19.47
N GLU A 45 6.74 3.54 -18.55
CA GLU A 45 6.97 3.84 -17.13
C GLU A 45 5.95 3.11 -16.24
N LEU A 46 6.36 2.83 -15.00
CA LEU A 46 5.48 2.36 -13.94
C LEU A 46 5.22 3.50 -12.96
N LYS A 47 3.95 3.68 -12.58
CA LYS A 47 3.55 4.64 -11.55
C LYS A 47 2.84 3.94 -10.40
N VAL A 48 2.91 4.53 -9.22
CA VAL A 48 2.19 4.08 -8.03
C VAL A 48 1.06 5.08 -7.75
N LEU A 49 -0.17 4.58 -7.61
CA LEU A 49 -1.34 5.40 -7.28
C LEU A 49 -1.52 5.51 -5.78
N PHE A 50 -1.82 6.72 -5.31
CA PHE A 50 -2.15 7.01 -3.92
C PHE A 50 -3.48 7.75 -3.81
N THR A 51 -4.14 7.58 -2.66
CA THR A 51 -5.29 8.38 -2.23
C THR A 51 -4.84 9.45 -1.23
N GLN A 52 -5.50 10.60 -1.26
CA GLN A 52 -5.42 11.62 -0.23
C GLN A 52 -6.73 11.64 0.53
N ARG A 53 -6.66 11.34 1.84
CA ARG A 53 -7.83 11.29 2.72
C ARG A 53 -8.48 12.65 2.87
N ALA A 54 -9.80 12.69 2.93
CA ALA A 54 -10.54 13.93 3.12
C ALA A 54 -10.18 14.59 4.46
N LEU A 55 -10.08 15.92 4.47
CA LEU A 55 -9.66 16.70 5.65
C LEU A 55 -10.64 16.61 6.82
N HIS A 56 -11.91 16.30 6.55
CA HIS A 56 -12.97 16.26 7.55
C HIS A 56 -13.04 14.92 8.31
N LEU A 57 -12.21 13.93 7.96
CA LEU A 57 -12.21 12.63 8.62
C LEU A 57 -11.63 12.69 10.03
N ARG A 58 -12.25 11.96 10.97
CA ARG A 58 -11.82 11.88 12.38
C ARG A 58 -10.42 11.27 12.53
N HIS A 59 -10.05 10.36 11.64
CA HIS A 59 -8.78 9.65 11.67
C HIS A 59 -7.97 9.96 10.41
N HIS A 60 -6.72 10.40 10.64
CA HIS A 60 -5.72 10.64 9.61
C HIS A 60 -6.17 11.64 8.51
N PRO A 61 -6.72 12.81 8.86
CA PRO A 61 -7.20 13.78 7.88
C PRO A 61 -6.05 14.26 6.99
N GLY A 62 -6.29 14.32 5.68
CA GLY A 62 -5.30 14.78 4.69
C GLY A 62 -4.10 13.85 4.47
N GLN A 63 -4.02 12.72 5.18
CA GLN A 63 -2.90 11.80 5.02
C GLN A 63 -2.96 11.09 3.67
N ILE A 64 -1.77 10.72 3.19
CA ILE A 64 -1.59 9.98 1.95
C ILE A 64 -1.52 8.50 2.27
N SER A 65 -2.36 7.73 1.59
CA SER A 65 -2.50 6.30 1.79
C SER A 65 -2.59 5.56 0.46
N PHE A 66 -2.41 4.25 0.55
CA PHE A 66 -2.94 3.34 -0.46
C PHE A 66 -4.45 3.18 -0.24
N PRO A 67 -5.23 2.90 -1.30
CA PRO A 67 -6.61 2.53 -1.11
C PRO A 67 -6.73 1.26 -0.27
N GLY A 68 -7.64 1.26 0.69
CA GLY A 68 -7.79 0.14 1.60
C GLY A 68 -8.45 0.49 2.91
N GLY A 69 -8.87 -0.56 3.62
CA GLY A 69 -9.68 -0.43 4.82
C GLY A 69 -9.70 -1.71 5.63
N ARG A 70 -10.72 -1.82 6.47
CA ARG A 70 -10.84 -2.92 7.44
C ARG A 70 -11.22 -4.21 6.71
N ILE A 71 -10.68 -5.33 7.17
CA ILE A 71 -11.12 -6.65 6.69
C ILE A 71 -12.43 -7.01 7.38
N GLU A 72 -13.45 -7.36 6.60
CA GLU A 72 -14.74 -7.80 7.13
C GLU A 72 -14.70 -9.25 7.66
N PRO A 73 -15.59 -9.64 8.60
CA PRO A 73 -15.63 -11.01 9.10
C PRO A 73 -15.84 -12.03 7.97
N GLY A 74 -14.91 -12.97 7.83
CA GLY A 74 -14.94 -14.00 6.77
C GLY A 74 -14.41 -13.55 5.41
N GLU A 75 -13.98 -12.29 5.26
CA GLU A 75 -13.42 -11.75 4.03
C GLU A 75 -11.93 -12.10 3.91
N HIS A 76 -11.50 -12.55 2.72
CA HIS A 76 -10.07 -12.71 2.47
C HIS A 76 -9.40 -11.34 2.30
N SER A 77 -8.22 -11.14 2.88
CA SER A 77 -7.54 -9.83 2.85
C SER A 77 -7.34 -9.24 1.44
N SER A 78 -7.16 -10.06 0.40
CA SER A 78 -7.08 -9.55 -0.98
C SER A 78 -8.42 -9.06 -1.51
N GLN A 79 -9.53 -9.67 -1.09
CA GLN A 79 -10.88 -9.23 -1.42
C GLN A 79 -11.18 -7.89 -0.75
N ALA A 80 -10.81 -7.75 0.53
CA ALA A 80 -10.91 -6.48 1.25
C ALA A 80 -10.16 -5.36 0.53
N ALA A 81 -8.90 -5.58 0.15
CA ALA A 81 -8.11 -4.58 -0.57
C ALA A 81 -8.75 -4.15 -1.92
N LEU A 82 -9.35 -5.09 -2.65
CA LEU A 82 -10.01 -4.81 -3.93
C LEU A 82 -11.37 -4.13 -3.75
N ARG A 83 -12.16 -4.57 -2.78
CA ARG A 83 -13.45 -3.96 -2.41
C ARG A 83 -13.26 -2.50 -2.02
N GLU A 84 -12.33 -2.24 -1.11
CA GLU A 84 -12.01 -0.89 -0.63
C GLU A 84 -11.49 0.01 -1.77
N ALA A 85 -10.64 -0.52 -2.67
CA ALA A 85 -10.21 0.24 -3.85
C ALA A 85 -11.37 0.52 -4.83
N GLN A 86 -12.34 -0.38 -4.93
CA GLN A 86 -13.54 -0.13 -5.72
C GLN A 86 -14.41 0.96 -5.08
N GLU A 87 -14.61 0.91 -3.76
CA GLU A 87 -15.40 1.88 -2.99
C GLU A 87 -14.76 3.27 -3.03
N GLU A 88 -13.47 3.38 -2.72
CA GLU A 88 -12.78 4.66 -2.55
C GLU A 88 -12.50 5.40 -3.87
N ILE A 89 -12.13 4.67 -4.94
CA ILE A 89 -11.64 5.25 -6.20
C ILE A 89 -12.32 4.70 -7.47
N GLY A 90 -13.30 3.81 -7.33
CA GLY A 90 -14.02 3.24 -8.47
C GLY A 90 -13.23 2.20 -9.26
N LEU A 91 -12.15 1.66 -8.70
CA LEU A 91 -11.31 0.68 -9.40
C LEU A 91 -12.00 -0.69 -9.46
N ALA A 92 -12.44 -1.09 -10.65
CA ALA A 92 -13.05 -2.40 -10.84
C ALA A 92 -12.06 -3.53 -10.46
N PRO A 93 -12.46 -4.52 -9.64
CA PRO A 93 -11.58 -5.62 -9.25
C PRO A 93 -11.01 -6.41 -10.44
N THR A 94 -11.79 -6.51 -11.52
CA THR A 94 -11.38 -7.20 -12.76
C THR A 94 -10.32 -6.45 -13.56
N ALA A 95 -10.08 -5.16 -13.28
CA ALA A 95 -9.02 -4.37 -13.90
C ALA A 95 -7.65 -4.56 -13.23
N VAL A 96 -7.61 -5.32 -12.11
CA VAL A 96 -6.41 -5.50 -11.29
C VAL A 96 -5.89 -6.93 -11.42
N LEU A 97 -4.68 -7.08 -11.92
CA LEU A 97 -3.91 -8.31 -11.80
C LEU A 97 -3.20 -8.31 -10.43
N VAL A 98 -3.74 -9.05 -9.47
CA VAL A 98 -3.10 -9.21 -8.15
C VAL A 98 -1.86 -10.09 -8.30
N LEU A 99 -0.70 -9.52 -7.96
CA LEU A 99 0.58 -10.23 -8.10
C LEU A 99 0.99 -10.98 -6.83
N GLY A 100 0.49 -10.57 -5.67
CA GLY A 100 0.89 -11.11 -4.36
C GLY A 100 0.92 -10.04 -3.27
N ARG A 101 1.43 -10.41 -2.08
CA ARG A 101 1.46 -9.53 -0.90
C ARG A 101 2.88 -9.24 -0.41
N LEU A 102 3.06 -8.04 0.14
CA LEU A 102 4.27 -7.66 0.89
C LEU A 102 4.18 -8.18 2.35
N PRO A 103 5.28 -8.13 3.13
CA PRO A 103 5.23 -8.41 4.56
C PRO A 103 4.18 -7.54 5.28
N LEU A 104 3.62 -8.08 6.37
CA LEU A 104 2.65 -7.35 7.18
C LEU A 104 3.27 -6.07 7.75
N GLN A 105 2.51 -4.98 7.74
CA GLN A 105 2.96 -3.69 8.26
C GLN A 105 2.20 -3.33 9.55
N PRO A 106 2.85 -3.45 10.73
CA PRO A 106 2.28 -2.93 11.97
C PRO A 106 2.16 -1.41 11.92
N THR A 107 1.10 -0.88 12.53
CA THR A 107 0.85 0.55 12.67
C THR A 107 0.98 0.97 14.14
N THR A 108 1.13 2.28 14.37
CA THR A 108 1.16 2.85 15.73
C THR A 108 -0.21 2.83 16.42
N THR A 109 -1.30 2.62 15.67
CA THR A 109 -2.68 2.61 16.16
C THR A 109 -3.16 1.22 16.60
N GLY A 110 -2.31 0.19 16.48
CA GLY A 110 -2.63 -1.19 16.85
C GLY A 110 -3.13 -2.06 15.70
N PHE A 111 -3.39 -1.47 14.53
CA PHE A 111 -3.74 -2.22 13.33
C PHE A 111 -2.51 -2.88 12.71
N THR A 112 -2.74 -4.04 12.09
CA THR A 112 -1.77 -4.70 11.19
C THR A 112 -2.31 -4.63 9.77
N ILE A 113 -1.53 -4.02 8.87
CA ILE A 113 -1.91 -3.85 7.47
C ILE A 113 -1.40 -5.05 6.65
N VAL A 114 -2.26 -5.58 5.78
CA VAL A 114 -1.97 -6.61 4.77
C VAL A 114 -1.86 -5.93 3.39
N PRO A 115 -0.64 -5.59 2.93
CA PRO A 115 -0.41 -4.93 1.64
C PRO A 115 -0.40 -5.91 0.46
N TRP A 116 -1.34 -5.74 -0.47
CA TRP A 116 -1.42 -6.48 -1.73
C TRP A 116 -0.95 -5.63 -2.90
N VAL A 117 -0.05 -6.15 -3.73
CA VAL A 117 0.42 -5.45 -4.93
C VAL A 117 -0.43 -5.88 -6.12
N GLY A 118 -1.04 -4.89 -6.76
CA GLY A 118 -1.84 -5.09 -7.96
C GLY A 118 -1.25 -4.32 -9.13
N LEU A 119 -1.26 -4.95 -10.30
CA LEU A 119 -0.89 -4.31 -11.56
C LEU A 119 -2.14 -4.00 -12.37
N LEU A 120 -2.18 -2.79 -12.94
CA LEU A 120 -3.30 -2.34 -13.77
C LEU A 120 -2.80 -1.48 -14.94
N LYS A 121 -3.66 -1.31 -15.94
CA LYS A 121 -3.46 -0.36 -17.03
C LYS A 121 -3.99 1.03 -16.65
N PRO A 122 -3.58 2.10 -17.34
CA PRO A 122 -4.10 3.44 -17.09
C PRO A 122 -5.62 3.47 -17.16
N GLN A 123 -6.24 4.12 -16.19
CA GLN A 123 -7.69 4.29 -16.14
C GLN A 123 -8.07 5.63 -16.79
N PRO A 124 -9.20 5.70 -17.53
CA PRO A 124 -9.62 6.95 -18.16
C PRO A 124 -10.03 8.01 -17.13
N SER A 125 -10.55 7.59 -15.97
CA SER A 125 -10.96 8.44 -14.87
C SER A 125 -11.10 7.63 -13.58
N TRP A 126 -10.99 8.31 -12.44
CA TRP A 126 -11.26 7.75 -11.12
C TRP A 126 -12.61 8.26 -10.58
N ILE A 127 -13.38 7.39 -9.92
CA ILE A 127 -14.65 7.76 -9.30
C ILE A 127 -14.42 7.80 -7.80
N LEU A 128 -14.23 9.00 -7.26
CA LEU A 128 -13.84 9.17 -5.85
C LEU A 128 -15.06 9.14 -4.94
N GLN A 129 -14.98 8.37 -3.86
CA GLN A 129 -15.91 8.50 -2.74
C GLN A 129 -15.54 9.75 -1.93
N ALA A 130 -16.16 10.88 -2.28
CA ALA A 130 -15.81 12.20 -1.73
C ALA A 130 -15.91 12.33 -0.20
N THR A 131 -16.67 11.45 0.47
CA THR A 131 -16.73 11.38 1.94
C THR A 131 -15.43 10.88 2.54
N GLU A 132 -14.60 10.16 1.80
CA GLU A 132 -13.39 9.52 2.32
C GLU A 132 -12.12 9.98 1.59
N VAL A 133 -12.21 10.19 0.27
CA VAL A 133 -11.08 10.54 -0.59
C VAL A 133 -11.27 11.93 -1.18
N ALA A 134 -10.34 12.84 -0.86
CA ALA A 134 -10.32 14.18 -1.43
C ALA A 134 -9.62 14.24 -2.80
N GLY A 135 -8.78 13.26 -3.12
CA GLY A 135 -8.07 13.21 -4.39
C GLY A 135 -7.23 11.96 -4.55
N VAL A 136 -6.78 11.74 -5.77
CA VAL A 136 -5.81 10.71 -6.14
C VAL A 136 -4.67 11.33 -6.90
N PHE A 137 -3.50 10.74 -6.80
CA PHE A 137 -2.34 11.15 -7.59
C PHE A 137 -1.40 9.98 -7.80
N GLU A 138 -0.58 10.10 -8.84
CA GLU A 138 0.35 9.08 -9.27
C GLU A 138 1.79 9.56 -9.09
N VAL A 139 2.67 8.68 -8.65
CA VAL A 139 4.10 8.96 -8.50
C VAL A 139 4.89 7.93 -9.31
N PRO A 140 5.86 8.34 -10.16
CA PRO A 140 6.74 7.41 -10.85
C PRO A 140 7.41 6.45 -9.87
N LEU A 141 7.34 5.13 -10.14
CA LEU A 141 7.98 4.13 -9.28
C LEU A 141 9.50 4.35 -9.18
N SER A 142 10.11 4.86 -10.25
CA SER A 142 11.52 5.26 -10.28
C SER A 142 11.87 6.30 -9.21
N HIS A 143 10.94 7.18 -8.84
CA HIS A 143 11.11 8.14 -7.75
C HIS A 143 11.41 7.43 -6.42
N PHE A 144 10.69 6.35 -6.12
CA PHE A 144 10.87 5.59 -4.89
C PHE A 144 12.11 4.69 -4.92
N LEU A 145 12.50 4.20 -6.10
CA LEU A 145 13.70 3.36 -6.26
C LEU A 145 15.01 4.15 -6.06
N ALA A 146 14.98 5.45 -6.37
CA ALA A 146 16.06 6.40 -6.08
C ALA A 146 16.27 6.55 -4.56
N GLN A 147 17.47 6.21 -4.08
CA GLN A 147 17.76 6.18 -2.64
C GLN A 147 17.69 7.55 -1.97
N GLN A 148 18.05 8.61 -2.70
CA GLN A 148 18.01 9.99 -2.22
C GLN A 148 16.58 10.46 -1.86
N ASN A 149 15.55 9.80 -2.38
CA ASN A 149 14.15 10.14 -2.12
C ASN A 149 13.55 9.33 -0.95
N ARG A 150 14.35 8.50 -0.27
CA ARG A 150 13.89 7.68 0.86
C ARG A 150 14.57 8.11 2.14
N TYR A 151 13.77 8.60 3.07
CA TYR A 151 14.21 9.09 4.36
C TYR A 151 13.76 8.12 5.46
N GLN A 152 14.63 7.94 6.44
CA GLN A 152 14.32 7.23 7.68
C GLN A 152 14.64 8.13 8.86
N PHE A 153 13.76 8.14 9.84
CA PHE A 153 13.95 8.88 11.07
C PHE A 153 13.38 8.13 12.26
N SER A 154 13.99 8.33 13.42
CA SER A 154 13.62 7.66 14.66
C SER A 154 12.80 8.59 15.53
N LEU A 155 11.63 8.12 16.00
CA LEU A 155 10.86 8.80 17.04
C LEU A 155 10.83 7.94 18.30
N SER A 156 11.17 8.55 19.43
CA SER A 156 10.98 7.96 20.75
C SER A 156 9.52 8.09 21.16
N LEU A 157 8.74 7.01 21.03
CA LEU A 157 7.33 6.94 21.41
C LEU A 157 7.18 5.94 22.55
N ARG A 158 6.71 6.40 23.72
CA ARG A 158 6.45 5.57 24.91
C ARG A 158 7.66 4.70 25.32
N GLY A 159 8.87 5.26 25.26
CA GLY A 159 10.12 4.57 25.62
C GLY A 159 10.63 3.56 24.59
N LYS A 160 9.98 3.42 23.43
CA LYS A 160 10.47 2.61 22.30
C LYS A 160 10.90 3.53 21.16
N VAL A 161 12.03 3.21 20.54
CA VAL A 161 12.49 3.89 19.31
C VAL A 161 11.77 3.26 18.13
N GLN A 162 10.92 4.04 17.47
CA GLN A 162 10.23 3.61 16.26
C GLN A 162 10.89 4.22 15.03
N GLN A 163 11.31 3.36 14.10
CA GLN A 163 11.79 3.78 12.78
C GLN A 163 10.59 4.15 11.91
N LEU A 164 10.59 5.36 11.40
CA LEU A 164 9.61 5.88 10.46
C LEU A 164 10.25 6.13 9.11
N HIS A 165 9.43 5.98 8.08
CA HIS A 165 9.82 6.23 6.69
C HIS A 165 9.12 7.47 6.18
N ALA A 166 9.81 8.22 5.32
CA ALA A 166 9.21 9.27 4.51
C ALA A 166 9.78 9.25 3.07
N MET A 167 8.93 9.56 2.11
CA MET A 167 9.22 9.62 0.68
C MET A 167 8.49 10.82 0.07
N PRO A 168 8.96 12.06 0.31
CA PRO A 168 8.32 13.25 -0.23
C PRO A 168 8.37 13.24 -1.75
N TYR A 169 7.33 13.78 -2.39
CA TYR A 169 7.24 13.98 -3.83
C TYR A 169 6.47 15.26 -4.11
N GLN A 170 7.13 16.27 -4.70
CA GLN A 170 6.54 17.58 -4.93
C GLN A 170 5.92 18.16 -3.64
N ASP A 171 4.64 18.55 -3.65
CA ASP A 171 3.87 19.03 -2.50
C ASP A 171 3.34 17.90 -1.60
N LYS A 172 3.59 16.64 -1.93
CA LYS A 172 3.06 15.46 -1.24
C LYS A 172 4.06 14.90 -0.25
N PHE A 173 3.64 14.77 1.00
CA PHE A 173 4.44 14.15 2.05
C PHE A 173 3.94 12.73 2.35
N ILE A 174 4.58 11.72 1.73
CA ILE A 174 4.26 10.30 1.93
C ILE A 174 5.07 9.79 3.10
N TRP A 175 4.44 9.36 4.19
CA TRP A 175 5.14 8.98 5.41
C TRP A 175 4.44 7.87 6.19
N GLY A 176 5.07 7.40 7.27
CA GLY A 176 4.48 6.43 8.18
C GLY A 176 4.30 5.05 7.54
N ALA A 177 3.15 4.42 7.76
CA ALA A 177 2.87 3.07 7.26
C ALA A 177 2.91 2.99 5.72
N THR A 178 2.37 4.00 5.03
CA THR A 178 2.38 4.08 3.56
C THR A 178 3.82 4.06 3.01
N ALA A 179 4.69 4.92 3.56
CA ALA A 179 6.09 4.96 3.16
C ALA A 179 6.87 3.69 3.57
N ALA A 180 6.52 3.06 4.69
CA ALA A 180 7.13 1.80 5.11
C ALA A 180 6.77 0.65 4.15
N ILE A 181 5.51 0.54 3.72
CA ILE A 181 5.07 -0.42 2.70
C ILE A 181 5.79 -0.17 1.37
N MET A 182 5.86 1.09 0.94
CA MET A 182 6.58 1.45 -0.28
C MET A 182 8.08 1.12 -0.19
N HIS A 183 8.68 1.28 0.99
CA HIS A 183 10.06 0.87 1.24
C HIS A 183 10.25 -0.63 1.08
N GLN A 184 9.34 -1.45 1.63
CA GLN A 184 9.38 -2.91 1.46
C GLN A 184 9.30 -3.32 -0.01
N LEU A 185 8.40 -2.68 -0.78
CA LEU A 185 8.33 -2.90 -2.22
C LEU A 185 9.65 -2.55 -2.92
N CYS A 186 10.27 -1.42 -2.57
CA CYS A 186 11.56 -1.02 -3.15
C CYS A 186 12.69 -2.01 -2.84
N LEU A 187 12.67 -2.65 -1.66
CA LEU A 187 13.67 -3.66 -1.29
C LEU A 187 13.52 -4.93 -2.12
N GLN A 188 12.29 -5.35 -2.45
CA GLN A 188 12.03 -6.53 -3.29
C GLN A 188 12.40 -6.32 -4.77
N LEU A 189 12.36 -5.09 -5.25
CA LEU A 189 12.64 -4.77 -6.65
C LEU A 189 14.13 -4.56 -6.97
N ARG A 190 15.00 -4.62 -5.96
CA ARG A 190 16.46 -4.46 -6.12
C ARG A 190 17.15 -5.78 -6.47
#